data_AF-A0A7X7H7H1-F1
#
_entry.id   AF-A0A7X7H7H1-F1
#
_cell.length_a   1.000
_cell.length_b   1.000
_cell.length_c   1.000
_cell.angle_alpha   90.00
_cell.angle_beta   90.00
_cell.angle_gamma   90.00
#
_symmetry.space_group_name_H-M   'P 1'
#
loop_
_entity.id
_entity.type
_entity.pdbx_description
1 polymer ?
#
loop_
_entity_poly.entity_id
_entity_poly.type
_entity_poly.pdbx_seq_one_letter_code
_entity_poly.pdbx_strand_id
1 'polypeptide(L)'
;TVTEPYNLRQGGAIYTSYSKLDIINCHVIDNKAYYCGGIYVNCGSIFLAGTVVTNNRAKAGAALHYVGYVSGRDHLIFDPDNRCSIYNNQSSLNNDIGILTNAFESIDIYLDKFTVDIDSEYFKECVRTYHSTKGPLELNFHYNEAVLVQQAADMYVSPDGDDENSGISPASPLKSIDQAIHRIEADANSPRIIHIANGHYGDEQHFPLNLRSYVSLIGESENGVIFESSDFFLRGWNTEKEVMIKNITFTGTIDNYSYFNSLVDLNNNSKIIDGVLDKPSFHLENLSFREVWPLYNERSFILIRAQYPEKLILRNITVEDCEYHSGFYFWGGNVDADNITFKNTPNPITGPVNGAPIQIYTNNPIATGGDSFYRNVSITNCHSRRIGASGSGMIIITHSHASTDFRNYFINCTIADNIWDTGYGSVVNMEDDAKATFINSIISYDRGTAFMLNHTSVTMPVHPQIMNCLLGNSGSLENQVYSTWDLNEVEWYGTNLTGDPGFYAWEPEHPYTLGQDSPCIDAGTTDLRVLNMSSFYEFPAYD
;
A
#
# COMPACT_ATOMS: atom_id res chain seq x y z
N THR A 1 34.45 -10.64 11.38
CA THR A 1 33.02 -10.91 11.62
C THR A 1 32.30 -10.54 10.35
N VAL A 2 31.91 -11.52 9.53
CA VAL A 2 31.02 -11.24 8.39
C VAL A 2 29.63 -11.21 9.01
N THR A 3 29.17 -10.03 9.38
CA THR A 3 27.78 -9.83 9.78
C THR A 3 26.94 -10.04 8.54
N GLU A 4 26.14 -11.11 8.50
CA GLU A 4 25.14 -11.27 7.45
C GLU A 4 24.28 -10.00 7.38
N PRO A 5 23.90 -9.55 6.17
CA PRO A 5 22.96 -8.45 6.00
C PRO A 5 21.72 -8.72 6.85
N TYR A 6 21.28 -7.70 7.59
CA TYR A 6 20.13 -7.80 8.49
C TYR A 6 18.91 -8.47 7.80
N ASN A 7 18.74 -8.23 6.50
CA ASN A 7 17.62 -8.70 5.68
C ASN A 7 17.56 -10.21 5.40
N LEU A 8 18.60 -10.96 5.76
CA LEU A 8 18.62 -12.43 5.60
C LEU A 8 18.39 -13.19 6.92
N ARG A 9 18.30 -12.48 8.05
CA ARG A 9 18.11 -13.10 9.36
C ARG A 9 16.68 -13.62 9.52
N GLN A 10 16.56 -14.93 9.73
CA GLN A 10 15.29 -15.60 10.00
C GLN A 10 15.34 -16.33 11.35
N GLY A 11 14.24 -16.27 12.12
CA GLY A 11 14.14 -16.96 13.42
C GLY A 11 15.16 -16.41 14.41
N GLY A 12 14.96 -15.15 14.83
CA GLY A 12 15.97 -14.33 15.53
C GLY A 12 16.69 -14.99 16.71
N ALA A 13 16.08 -15.99 17.34
CA ALA A 13 16.78 -16.91 18.25
C ALA A 13 16.94 -18.33 17.67
N ILE A 14 15.85 -18.91 17.15
CA ILE A 14 15.82 -20.31 16.72
C ILE A 14 15.26 -20.37 15.30
N TYR A 15 16.06 -20.92 14.40
CA TYR A 15 15.62 -21.33 13.06
C TYR A 15 15.77 -22.84 12.91
N THR A 16 14.73 -23.51 12.44
CA THR A 16 14.76 -24.94 12.15
C THR A 16 14.06 -25.22 10.82
N SER A 17 14.59 -26.17 10.04
CA SER A 17 13.98 -26.61 8.79
C SER A 17 14.07 -28.11 8.59
N TYR A 18 13.00 -28.73 8.10
CA TYR A 18 12.93 -30.18 7.81
C TYR A 18 13.39 -31.06 8.98
N SER A 19 13.08 -30.61 10.20
CA SER A 19 13.63 -31.16 11.45
C SER A 19 12.56 -31.30 12.52
N LYS A 20 12.87 -32.10 13.55
CA LYS A 20 12.07 -32.22 14.77
C LYS A 20 12.81 -31.58 15.93
N LEU A 21 12.14 -30.72 16.69
CA LEU A 21 12.73 -30.02 17.83
C LEU A 21 11.76 -29.97 19.00
N ASP A 22 12.25 -30.19 20.21
CA ASP A 22 11.50 -29.94 21.44
C ASP A 22 12.13 -28.71 22.13
N ILE A 23 11.34 -27.66 22.37
CA ILE A 23 11.80 -26.46 23.07
C ILE A 23 11.07 -26.40 24.41
N ILE A 24 11.81 -26.72 25.47
CA ILE A 24 11.27 -26.92 26.80
C ILE A 24 11.98 -25.97 27.76
N ASN A 25 11.21 -25.19 28.52
CA ASN A 25 11.68 -24.28 29.56
C ASN A 25 12.79 -23.32 29.09
N CYS A 26 12.64 -22.79 27.87
CA CYS A 26 13.58 -21.84 27.28
C CYS A 26 13.10 -20.39 27.43
N HIS A 27 14.03 -19.44 27.29
CA HIS A 27 13.76 -18.01 27.22
C HIS A 27 14.22 -17.46 25.87
N VAL A 28 13.26 -17.05 25.03
CA VAL A 28 13.47 -16.41 23.73
C VAL A 28 13.01 -14.96 23.88
N ILE A 29 13.92 -14.10 24.31
CA ILE A 29 13.60 -12.72 24.73
C ILE A 29 14.52 -11.73 24.03
N ASP A 30 13.97 -10.57 23.64
CA ASP A 30 14.69 -9.43 23.07
C ASP A 30 15.49 -9.76 21.79
N ASN A 31 15.04 -10.74 21.01
CA ASN A 31 15.67 -11.09 19.74
C ASN A 31 15.13 -10.21 18.61
N LYS A 32 15.98 -9.91 17.63
CA LYS A 32 15.63 -9.08 16.47
C LYS A 32 16.03 -9.78 15.18
N ALA A 33 15.09 -9.89 14.26
CA ALA A 33 15.32 -10.46 12.93
C ALA A 33 14.62 -9.65 11.83
N TYR A 34 14.98 -9.93 10.58
CA TYR A 34 14.15 -9.45 9.48
C TYR A 34 12.85 -10.24 9.44
N TYR A 35 12.92 -11.57 9.40
CA TYR A 35 11.76 -12.45 9.39
C TYR A 35 11.69 -13.29 10.65
N CYS A 36 10.58 -13.22 11.38
CA CYS A 36 10.33 -13.93 12.62
C CYS A 36 11.34 -13.64 13.75
N GLY A 37 10.92 -12.85 14.73
CA GLY A 37 11.80 -12.31 15.76
C GLY A 37 12.35 -13.36 16.73
N GLY A 38 11.60 -14.46 16.96
CA GLY A 38 11.94 -15.49 17.93
C GLY A 38 12.25 -16.84 17.29
N ILE A 39 11.22 -17.65 17.10
CA ILE A 39 11.30 -19.07 16.69
C ILE A 39 10.66 -19.24 15.32
N TYR A 40 11.46 -19.55 14.32
CA TYR A 40 10.98 -19.88 12.98
C TYR A 40 11.15 -21.37 12.67
N VAL A 41 10.03 -22.02 12.34
CA VAL A 41 9.97 -23.45 11.97
C VAL A 41 9.52 -23.54 10.51
N ASN A 42 10.40 -24.04 9.64
CA ASN A 42 10.12 -24.21 8.22
C ASN A 42 10.06 -25.69 7.81
N CYS A 43 8.85 -26.20 7.64
CA CYS A 43 8.53 -27.59 7.30
C CYS A 43 9.09 -28.57 8.34
N GLY A 44 8.51 -28.63 9.54
CA GLY A 44 9.04 -29.50 10.59
C GLY A 44 8.05 -29.81 11.71
N SER A 45 8.54 -30.54 12.71
CA SER A 45 7.77 -30.85 13.92
C SER A 45 8.36 -30.12 15.13
N ILE A 46 7.51 -29.48 15.92
CA ILE A 46 7.94 -28.80 17.14
C ILE A 46 7.00 -29.09 18.32
N PHE A 47 7.60 -29.36 19.47
CA PHE A 47 6.92 -29.43 20.76
C PHE A 47 7.38 -28.27 21.64
N LEU A 48 6.44 -27.50 22.16
CA LEU A 48 6.68 -26.33 23.00
C LEU A 48 6.12 -26.56 24.41
N ALA A 49 6.97 -26.43 25.43
CA ALA A 49 6.57 -26.50 26.83
C ALA A 49 7.33 -25.50 27.70
N GLY A 50 6.65 -24.80 28.61
CA GLY A 50 7.22 -23.91 29.63
C GLY A 50 8.13 -22.80 29.08
N THR A 51 8.06 -22.51 27.79
CA THR A 51 8.97 -21.60 27.10
C THR A 51 8.38 -20.20 27.05
N VAL A 52 9.21 -19.18 27.32
CA VAL A 52 8.82 -17.77 27.27
C VAL A 52 9.35 -17.14 25.98
N VAL A 53 8.47 -16.57 25.18
CA VAL A 53 8.77 -15.87 23.92
C VAL A 53 8.19 -14.45 24.02
N THR A 54 8.99 -13.46 24.42
CA THR A 54 8.51 -12.09 24.64
C THR A 54 9.48 -11.03 24.15
N ASN A 55 8.96 -9.85 23.80
CA ASN A 55 9.74 -8.69 23.40
C ASN A 55 10.64 -8.95 22.17
N ASN A 56 10.33 -9.96 21.37
CA ASN A 56 11.05 -10.20 20.13
C ASN A 56 10.50 -9.30 19.03
N ARG A 57 11.38 -8.84 18.14
CA ARG A 57 11.08 -7.89 17.07
C ARG A 57 11.39 -8.47 15.70
N ALA A 58 10.47 -8.30 14.77
CA ALA A 58 10.69 -8.64 13.37
C ALA A 58 10.24 -7.50 12.46
N LYS A 59 10.85 -7.40 11.27
CA LYS A 59 10.26 -6.58 10.19
C LYS A 59 9.12 -7.31 9.50
N ALA A 60 9.08 -8.64 9.61
CA ALA A 60 8.16 -9.52 8.92
C ALA A 60 7.86 -10.78 9.74
N GLY A 61 6.61 -11.21 9.79
CA GLY A 61 6.24 -12.48 10.43
C GLY A 61 6.27 -12.44 11.95
N ALA A 62 5.68 -13.46 12.56
CA ALA A 62 5.45 -13.53 14.01
C ALA A 62 6.71 -13.82 14.83
N ALA A 63 6.67 -13.59 16.14
CA ALA A 63 7.73 -14.06 17.04
C ALA A 63 7.85 -15.58 17.06
N LEU A 64 6.73 -16.31 17.05
CA LEU A 64 6.69 -17.74 16.73
C LEU A 64 6.03 -17.92 15.36
N HIS A 65 6.81 -18.30 14.35
CA HIS A 65 6.29 -18.57 13.02
C HIS A 65 6.49 -20.05 12.67
N TYR A 66 5.40 -20.75 12.39
CA TYR A 66 5.38 -22.14 11.97
C TYR A 66 4.86 -22.28 10.53
N VAL A 67 5.62 -23.00 9.71
CA VAL A 67 5.23 -23.39 8.35
C VAL A 67 5.29 -24.92 8.26
N GLY A 68 4.19 -25.60 7.97
CA GLY A 68 4.13 -27.06 7.87
C GLY A 68 3.36 -27.55 6.64
N TYR A 69 3.94 -28.38 5.79
CA TYR A 69 3.29 -28.76 4.53
C TYR A 69 3.06 -30.26 4.36
N VAL A 70 3.67 -31.09 5.21
CA VAL A 70 3.62 -32.54 5.05
C VAL A 70 2.66 -33.17 6.06
N SER A 71 1.44 -33.45 5.59
CA SER A 71 0.39 -34.10 6.42
C SER A 71 0.88 -35.40 7.05
N GLY A 72 0.60 -35.54 8.35
CA GLY A 72 1.01 -36.68 9.18
C GLY A 72 2.48 -36.66 9.62
N ARG A 73 3.33 -35.76 9.10
CA ARG A 73 4.76 -35.65 9.50
C ARG A 73 5.10 -34.36 10.22
N ASP A 74 4.46 -33.27 9.82
CA ASP A 74 4.66 -31.95 10.40
C ASP A 74 3.61 -31.72 11.49
N HIS A 75 4.06 -31.42 12.71
CA HIS A 75 3.20 -31.18 13.87
C HIS A 75 3.68 -29.97 14.67
N LEU A 76 2.75 -29.16 15.19
CA LEU A 76 3.02 -28.11 16.17
C LEU A 76 2.20 -28.41 17.41
N ILE A 77 2.86 -28.66 18.54
CA ILE A 77 2.20 -29.08 19.78
C ILE A 77 2.61 -28.14 20.92
N PHE A 78 1.61 -27.62 21.63
CA PHE A 78 1.77 -26.89 22.88
C PHE A 78 1.40 -27.81 24.05
N ASP A 79 2.26 -27.89 25.06
CA ASP A 79 1.98 -28.64 26.28
C ASP A 79 0.85 -27.95 27.09
N PRO A 80 -0.27 -28.64 27.38
CA PRO A 80 -1.39 -28.06 28.11
C PRO A 80 -1.12 -27.88 29.61
N ASP A 81 -0.15 -28.60 30.18
CA ASP A 81 0.17 -28.60 31.60
C ASP A 81 1.38 -27.70 31.88
N ASN A 82 2.46 -27.85 31.11
CA ASN A 82 3.63 -26.98 31.15
C ASN A 82 3.52 -25.89 30.08
N ARG A 83 2.61 -24.94 30.28
CA ARG A 83 2.22 -23.97 29.25
C ARG A 83 3.32 -22.95 28.94
N CYS A 84 3.44 -22.60 27.67
CA CYS A 84 4.34 -21.54 27.21
C CYS A 84 3.75 -20.15 27.48
N SER A 85 4.58 -19.11 27.43
CA SER A 85 4.13 -17.72 27.44
C SER A 85 4.62 -17.03 26.17
N ILE A 86 3.73 -16.47 25.38
CA ILE A 86 4.08 -15.77 24.13
C ILE A 86 3.34 -14.44 24.13
N TYR A 87 4.04 -13.34 24.36
CA TYR A 87 3.40 -12.03 24.54
C TYR A 87 4.33 -10.86 24.22
N ASN A 88 3.77 -9.67 24.01
CA ASN A 88 4.47 -8.40 23.79
C ASN A 88 5.58 -8.48 22.72
N ASN A 89 5.40 -9.34 21.72
CA ASN A 89 6.27 -9.32 20.57
C ASN A 89 5.78 -8.30 19.54
N GLN A 90 6.63 -7.92 18.60
CA GLN A 90 6.32 -6.87 17.64
C GLN A 90 6.80 -7.25 16.24
N SER A 91 5.93 -7.04 15.27
CA SER A 91 6.21 -7.22 13.86
C SER A 91 5.33 -6.30 13.02
N SER A 92 5.63 -6.17 11.72
CA SER A 92 4.72 -5.52 10.78
C SER A 92 3.48 -6.37 10.46
N LEU A 93 3.43 -7.63 10.93
CA LEU A 93 2.28 -8.53 10.81
C LEU A 93 2.34 -9.68 11.83
N ASN A 94 1.19 -10.06 12.38
CA ASN A 94 0.99 -11.24 13.23
C ASN A 94 2.00 -11.30 14.41
N ASN A 95 2.04 -10.30 15.27
CA ASN A 95 3.10 -10.05 16.25
C ASN A 95 3.62 -11.28 17.01
N ASP A 96 2.73 -12.10 17.56
CA ASP A 96 3.08 -13.17 18.48
C ASP A 96 3.17 -14.53 17.78
N ILE A 97 2.10 -14.96 17.09
CA ILE A 97 1.99 -16.31 16.54
C ILE A 97 1.51 -16.27 15.07
N GLY A 98 2.28 -16.91 14.19
CA GLY A 98 1.97 -17.08 12.78
C GLY A 98 2.03 -18.55 12.38
N ILE A 99 0.95 -19.10 11.85
CA ILE A 99 0.86 -20.51 11.45
C ILE A 99 0.36 -20.58 10.01
N LEU A 100 1.16 -21.18 9.13
CA LEU A 100 0.78 -21.54 7.76
C LEU A 100 0.95 -23.05 7.58
N THR A 101 -0.13 -23.77 7.31
CA THR A 101 -0.06 -25.24 7.28
C THR A 101 -0.88 -25.88 6.16
N ASN A 102 -0.50 -27.09 5.74
CA ASN A 102 -1.37 -28.07 5.06
C ASN A 102 -1.45 -29.40 5.83
N ALA A 103 -0.80 -29.47 7.00
CA ALA A 103 -0.54 -30.72 7.67
C ALA A 103 -1.68 -31.14 8.61
N PHE A 104 -2.42 -30.17 9.14
CA PHE A 104 -3.50 -30.32 10.11
C PHE A 104 -4.56 -29.24 9.91
N GLU A 105 -5.80 -29.52 10.32
CA GLU A 105 -6.98 -28.66 10.10
C GLU A 105 -7.42 -27.88 11.34
N SER A 106 -6.97 -28.33 12.51
CA SER A 106 -7.20 -27.66 13.79
C SER A 106 -5.90 -27.60 14.59
N ILE A 107 -5.82 -26.65 15.52
CA ILE A 107 -4.72 -26.56 16.48
C ILE A 107 -5.22 -26.12 17.85
N ASP A 108 -4.73 -26.81 18.88
CA ASP A 108 -4.87 -26.39 20.28
C ASP A 108 -3.62 -25.62 20.72
N ILE A 109 -3.82 -24.38 21.15
CA ILE A 109 -2.75 -23.53 21.69
C ILE A 109 -3.03 -23.32 23.18
N TYR A 110 -2.09 -23.77 24.02
CA TYR A 110 -2.15 -23.62 25.46
C TYR A 110 -1.03 -22.70 25.94
N LEU A 111 -1.39 -21.54 26.47
CA LEU A 111 -0.48 -20.55 27.02
C LEU A 111 -0.77 -20.28 28.49
N ASP A 112 0.26 -19.86 29.22
CA ASP A 112 0.14 -19.24 30.53
C ASP A 112 -0.16 -17.75 30.34
N LYS A 113 0.73 -17.04 29.64
CA LYS A 113 0.58 -15.62 29.31
C LYS A 113 0.46 -15.37 27.81
N PHE A 114 -0.42 -14.45 27.46
CA PHE A 114 -0.60 -13.96 26.10
C PHE A 114 -0.76 -12.42 26.09
N THR A 115 -0.58 -11.77 24.92
CA THR A 115 -0.57 -10.30 24.82
C THR A 115 -1.90 -9.68 25.25
N VAL A 116 -3.00 -10.00 24.57
CA VAL A 116 -4.33 -9.42 24.81
C VAL A 116 -5.37 -10.49 25.08
N ASP A 117 -6.56 -10.06 25.51
CA ASP A 117 -7.71 -10.96 25.57
C ASP A 117 -8.12 -11.44 24.15
N ILE A 118 -8.67 -12.65 24.03
CA ILE A 118 -9.13 -13.20 22.75
C ILE A 118 -10.29 -12.39 22.16
N ASP A 119 -11.09 -11.74 23.00
CA ASP A 119 -12.20 -10.89 22.58
C ASP A 119 -11.73 -9.49 22.15
N SER A 120 -10.44 -9.16 22.28
CA SER A 120 -9.90 -7.88 21.81
C SER A 120 -9.82 -7.84 20.28
N GLU A 121 -10.20 -6.70 19.69
CA GLU A 121 -9.95 -6.41 18.27
C GLU A 121 -8.46 -6.48 17.90
N TYR A 122 -7.54 -6.41 18.86
CA TYR A 122 -6.10 -6.55 18.61
C TYR A 122 -5.65 -7.99 18.43
N PHE A 123 -6.47 -8.96 18.85
CA PHE A 123 -6.10 -10.38 18.80
C PHE A 123 -5.67 -10.82 17.39
N LYS A 124 -6.37 -10.33 16.35
CA LYS A 124 -6.08 -10.65 14.95
C LYS A 124 -4.71 -10.15 14.47
N GLU A 125 -4.15 -9.13 15.12
CA GLU A 125 -2.80 -8.62 14.87
C GLU A 125 -1.73 -9.43 15.58
N CYS A 126 -2.11 -10.18 16.62
CA CYS A 126 -1.20 -10.98 17.42
C CYS A 126 -1.12 -12.42 16.91
N VAL A 127 -2.25 -12.99 16.47
CA VAL A 127 -2.35 -14.39 16.03
C VAL A 127 -2.92 -14.47 14.62
N ARG A 128 -2.20 -15.16 13.72
CA ARG A 128 -2.71 -15.53 12.41
C ARG A 128 -2.45 -17.00 12.12
N THR A 129 -3.52 -17.72 11.79
CA THR A 129 -3.46 -19.12 11.39
C THR A 129 -4.14 -19.31 10.03
N TYR A 130 -3.55 -20.15 9.17
CA TYR A 130 -4.10 -20.40 7.84
C TYR A 130 -3.74 -21.79 7.32
N HIS A 131 -4.73 -22.50 6.78
CA HIS A 131 -4.54 -23.73 6.02
C HIS A 131 -4.43 -23.41 4.52
N SER A 132 -3.28 -23.64 3.89
CA SER A 132 -3.01 -23.08 2.56
C SER A 132 -3.93 -23.59 1.44
N THR A 133 -4.49 -24.80 1.58
CA THR A 133 -5.46 -25.36 0.62
C THR A 133 -6.92 -25.37 1.06
N LYS A 134 -7.23 -25.11 2.34
CA LYS A 134 -8.59 -25.26 2.90
C LYS A 134 -9.17 -23.97 3.47
N GLY A 135 -8.37 -22.93 3.68
CA GLY A 135 -8.81 -21.66 4.23
C GLY A 135 -8.47 -21.51 5.72
N PRO A 136 -9.33 -20.87 6.53
CA PRO A 136 -9.08 -20.68 7.96
C PRO A 136 -8.83 -22.00 8.69
N LEU A 137 -7.85 -21.99 9.59
CA LEU A 137 -7.56 -23.11 10.48
C LEU A 137 -8.48 -23.03 11.71
N GLU A 138 -9.06 -24.15 12.15
CA GLU A 138 -9.79 -24.18 13.42
C GLU A 138 -8.81 -23.93 14.58
N LEU A 139 -9.08 -22.90 15.38
CA LEU A 139 -8.19 -22.44 16.44
C LEU A 139 -8.85 -22.60 17.80
N ASN A 140 -8.33 -23.53 18.61
CA ASN A 140 -8.71 -23.69 20.01
C ASN A 140 -7.64 -23.00 20.88
N PHE A 141 -7.93 -21.77 21.28
CA PHE A 141 -6.95 -20.92 21.96
C PHE A 141 -7.27 -20.83 23.46
N HIS A 142 -6.31 -21.20 24.30
CA HIS A 142 -6.45 -21.23 25.75
C HIS A 142 -5.26 -20.52 26.40
N TYR A 143 -5.53 -19.51 27.25
CA TYR A 143 -4.51 -18.82 28.03
C TYR A 143 -5.01 -18.57 29.47
N ASN A 144 -4.09 -18.32 30.40
CA ASN A 144 -4.43 -18.04 31.80
C ASN A 144 -4.50 -16.52 32.09
N GLU A 145 -3.62 -15.73 31.47
CA GLU A 145 -3.49 -14.29 31.74
C GLU A 145 -3.18 -13.51 30.44
N ALA A 146 -3.93 -12.44 30.19
CA ALA A 146 -3.55 -11.41 29.22
C ALA A 146 -2.65 -10.37 29.90
N VAL A 147 -1.50 -10.05 29.29
CA VAL A 147 -0.46 -9.20 29.91
C VAL A 147 -0.66 -7.73 29.62
N LEU A 148 -1.16 -7.40 28.43
CA LEU A 148 -1.32 -6.03 27.98
C LEU A 148 -2.70 -5.49 28.37
N VAL A 149 -2.70 -4.45 29.22
CA VAL A 149 -3.88 -3.63 29.46
C VAL A 149 -3.88 -2.49 28.44
N GLN A 150 -4.73 -2.61 27.43
CA GLN A 150 -4.88 -1.57 26.42
C GLN A 150 -5.54 -0.31 27.02
N GLN A 151 -5.30 0.82 26.37
CA GLN A 151 -5.77 2.14 26.80
C GLN A 151 -6.96 2.57 25.94
N ALA A 152 -8.12 2.68 26.58
CA ALA A 152 -9.33 3.26 26.01
C ALA A 152 -9.26 4.81 25.93
N ALA A 153 -8.19 5.33 25.33
CA ALA A 153 -7.97 6.76 25.07
C ALA A 153 -7.22 6.97 23.75
N ASP A 154 -7.34 8.16 23.18
CA ASP A 154 -6.37 8.60 22.16
C ASP A 154 -4.96 8.59 22.78
N MET A 155 -3.95 8.37 21.94
CA MET A 155 -2.55 8.34 22.37
C MET A 155 -1.75 9.47 21.74
N TYR A 156 -0.68 9.87 22.39
CA TYR A 156 0.19 10.97 22.00
C TYR A 156 1.64 10.49 21.93
N VAL A 157 2.31 10.82 20.84
CA VAL A 157 3.70 10.43 20.56
C VAL A 157 4.52 11.67 20.23
N SER A 158 5.75 11.74 20.72
CA SER A 158 6.70 12.82 20.45
C SER A 158 8.12 12.25 20.35
N PRO A 159 9.00 12.78 19.48
CA PRO A 159 10.42 12.34 19.45
C PRO A 159 11.13 12.50 20.80
N ASP A 160 10.70 13.48 21.61
CA ASP A 160 11.21 13.76 22.95
C ASP A 160 10.45 13.00 24.06
N GLY A 161 9.52 12.12 23.68
CA GLY A 161 8.73 11.30 24.60
C GLY A 161 9.54 10.18 25.25
N ASP A 162 8.85 9.34 26.03
CA ASP A 162 9.40 8.17 26.70
C ASP A 162 8.37 7.03 26.64
N ASP A 163 8.77 5.81 26.28
CA ASP A 163 7.84 4.68 26.20
C ASP A 163 7.43 4.15 27.59
N GLU A 164 8.06 4.63 28.65
CA GLU A 164 7.57 4.47 30.03
C GLU A 164 6.41 5.41 30.36
N ASN A 165 6.14 6.43 29.54
CA ASN A 165 4.97 7.28 29.71
C ASN A 165 3.67 6.52 29.41
N SER A 166 2.57 7.04 29.97
CA SER A 166 1.23 6.54 29.68
C SER A 166 0.82 6.76 28.22
N GLY A 167 1.27 7.85 27.59
CA GLY A 167 0.86 8.24 26.25
C GLY A 167 -0.54 8.84 26.14
N ILE A 168 -1.29 9.02 27.23
CA ILE A 168 -2.69 9.49 27.18
C ILE A 168 -2.84 11.02 27.19
N SER A 169 -1.72 11.76 27.17
CA SER A 169 -1.74 13.22 27.05
C SER A 169 -0.47 13.75 26.38
N PRO A 170 -0.52 14.93 25.74
CA PRO A 170 0.67 15.58 25.16
C PRO A 170 1.76 15.89 26.18
N ALA A 171 1.43 15.99 27.47
CA ALA A 171 2.38 16.29 28.55
C ALA A 171 3.17 15.06 29.02
N SER A 172 2.74 13.85 28.65
CA SER A 172 3.42 12.59 28.92
C SER A 172 3.28 11.68 27.70
N PRO A 173 3.88 12.07 26.56
CA PRO A 173 3.76 11.34 25.30
C PRO A 173 4.68 10.11 25.30
N LEU A 174 4.28 9.07 24.58
CA LEU A 174 5.19 7.98 24.21
C LEU A 174 6.28 8.49 23.28
N LYS A 175 7.38 7.75 23.21
CA LYS A 175 8.44 8.03 22.23
C LYS A 175 8.14 7.39 20.88
N SER A 176 7.63 6.17 20.91
CA SER A 176 7.57 5.32 19.73
C SER A 176 6.11 5.04 19.31
N ILE A 177 5.85 5.19 18.02
CA ILE A 177 4.51 5.01 17.42
C ILE A 177 4.11 3.52 17.49
N ASP A 178 5.06 2.59 17.35
CA ASP A 178 4.79 1.16 17.51
C ASP A 178 4.25 0.82 18.91
N GLN A 179 4.75 1.49 19.96
CA GLN A 179 4.24 1.33 21.32
C GLN A 179 2.83 1.89 21.47
N ALA A 180 2.53 3.01 20.82
CA ALA A 180 1.18 3.56 20.81
C ALA A 180 0.19 2.61 20.10
N ILE A 181 0.57 2.06 18.93
CA ILE A 181 -0.22 1.06 18.20
C ILE A 181 -0.47 -0.19 19.06
N HIS A 182 0.55 -0.62 19.82
CA HIS A 182 0.43 -1.77 20.70
C HIS A 182 -0.56 -1.51 21.84
N ARG A 183 -0.50 -0.31 22.46
CA ARG A 183 -1.25 0.01 23.68
C ARG A 183 -2.66 0.53 23.44
N ILE A 184 -3.00 1.05 22.27
CA ILE A 184 -4.30 1.67 22.01
C ILE A 184 -5.43 0.62 21.94
N GLU A 185 -6.56 0.89 22.59
CA GLU A 185 -7.79 0.09 22.51
C GLU A 185 -8.78 0.75 21.56
N ALA A 186 -8.98 0.19 20.36
CA ALA A 186 -9.92 0.73 19.37
C ALA A 186 -10.75 -0.37 18.73
N ASP A 187 -12.00 -0.03 18.42
CA ASP A 187 -12.97 -0.87 17.73
C ASP A 187 -13.89 -0.03 16.83
N ALA A 188 -14.83 -0.68 16.14
CA ALA A 188 -15.76 -0.01 15.22
C ALA A 188 -16.67 1.05 15.89
N ASN A 189 -16.96 0.91 17.18
CA ASN A 189 -17.81 1.84 17.93
C ASN A 189 -16.99 2.98 18.55
N SER A 190 -15.70 2.75 18.75
CA SER A 190 -14.76 3.67 19.38
C SER A 190 -13.45 3.74 18.57
N PRO A 191 -13.46 4.27 17.33
CA PRO A 191 -12.22 4.54 16.61
C PRO A 191 -11.39 5.58 17.36
N ARG A 192 -10.06 5.48 17.29
CA ARG A 192 -9.14 6.32 18.06
C ARG A 192 -7.97 6.81 17.25
N ILE A 193 -7.35 7.87 17.78
CA ILE A 193 -6.25 8.57 17.13
C ILE A 193 -4.96 8.42 17.96
N ILE A 194 -3.87 8.18 17.25
CA ILE A 194 -2.51 8.41 17.72
C ILE A 194 -2.07 9.77 17.14
N HIS A 195 -1.96 10.76 18.01
CA HIS A 195 -1.51 12.11 17.69
C HIS A 195 0.03 12.13 17.71
N ILE A 196 0.64 12.55 16.61
CA ILE A 196 2.09 12.55 16.42
C ILE A 196 2.57 14.00 16.40
N ALA A 197 3.32 14.42 17.41
CA ALA A 197 3.87 15.77 17.49
C ALA A 197 4.91 16.02 16.39
N ASN A 198 5.15 17.28 16.04
CA ASN A 198 6.23 17.61 15.11
C ASN A 198 7.59 17.06 15.59
N GLY A 199 8.35 16.47 14.68
CA GLY A 199 9.57 15.73 14.98
C GLY A 199 10.10 14.91 13.80
N HIS A 200 11.35 14.46 13.95
CA HIS A 200 11.93 13.43 13.09
C HIS A 200 11.76 12.06 13.77
N TYR A 201 11.25 11.11 13.01
CA TYR A 201 10.90 9.76 13.42
C TYR A 201 11.66 8.75 12.55
N GLY A 202 12.58 7.99 13.15
CA GLY A 202 13.49 7.12 12.43
C GLY A 202 13.45 5.66 12.87
N ASP A 203 14.60 4.98 12.84
CA ASP A 203 14.70 3.54 13.11
C ASP A 203 14.21 3.13 14.52
N GLU A 204 14.17 4.06 15.48
CA GLU A 204 13.63 3.84 16.82
C GLU A 204 12.11 3.59 16.82
N GLN A 205 11.40 3.94 15.75
CA GLN A 205 9.97 3.64 15.57
C GLN A 205 9.69 2.18 15.21
N HIS A 206 10.73 1.40 14.92
CA HIS A 206 10.59 -0.01 14.51
C HIS A 206 9.72 -0.19 13.25
N PHE A 207 9.97 0.63 12.24
CA PHE A 207 9.38 0.48 10.92
C PHE A 207 9.60 -0.95 10.34
N PRO A 208 8.64 -1.47 9.54
CA PRO A 208 7.33 -0.90 9.24
C PRO A 208 6.33 -1.03 10.40
N LEU A 209 5.53 0.01 10.62
CA LEU A 209 4.44 0.01 11.60
C LEU A 209 3.28 -0.88 11.13
N ASN A 210 2.77 -1.74 12.03
CA ASN A 210 1.60 -2.57 11.78
C ASN A 210 0.32 -1.73 11.95
N LEU A 211 -0.24 -1.25 10.84
CA LEU A 211 -1.54 -0.59 10.82
C LEU A 211 -2.65 -1.59 11.16
N ARG A 212 -3.64 -1.13 11.91
CA ARG A 212 -4.77 -1.96 12.34
C ARG A 212 -6.05 -1.15 12.37
N SER A 213 -7.17 -1.86 12.28
CA SER A 213 -8.51 -1.30 12.15
C SER A 213 -8.82 -0.28 13.25
N TYR A 214 -9.52 0.79 12.87
CA TYR A 214 -10.06 1.84 13.74
C TYR A 214 -9.00 2.66 14.48
N VAL A 215 -7.73 2.53 14.10
CA VAL A 215 -6.62 3.34 14.63
C VAL A 215 -6.11 4.26 13.54
N SER A 216 -6.12 5.57 13.82
CA SER A 216 -5.63 6.61 12.91
C SER A 216 -4.29 7.18 13.39
N LEU A 217 -3.37 7.44 12.46
CA LEU A 217 -2.10 8.15 12.71
C LEU A 217 -2.23 9.58 12.16
N ILE A 218 -2.28 10.57 13.05
CA ILE A 218 -2.45 11.97 12.66
C ILE A 218 -1.28 12.80 13.19
N GLY A 219 -0.44 13.26 12.25
CA GLY A 219 0.61 14.22 12.54
C GLY A 219 0.08 15.61 12.85
N GLU A 220 0.82 16.35 13.67
CA GLU A 220 0.55 17.74 13.98
C GLU A 220 0.59 18.61 12.71
N SER A 221 1.54 18.35 11.80
CA SER A 221 1.61 18.99 10.48
C SER A 221 2.44 18.17 9.47
N GLU A 222 2.10 18.24 8.18
CA GLU A 222 2.82 17.54 7.10
C GLU A 222 4.29 17.92 7.02
N ASN A 223 4.62 19.22 7.11
CA ASN A 223 6.01 19.69 7.10
C ASN A 223 6.76 19.43 8.41
N GLY A 224 6.06 19.16 9.51
CA GLY A 224 6.68 19.03 10.84
C GLY A 224 6.85 17.60 11.31
N VAL A 225 6.09 16.62 10.80
CA VAL A 225 6.25 15.20 11.11
C VAL A 225 6.96 14.50 9.96
N ILE A 226 8.22 14.12 10.20
CA ILE A 226 9.10 13.55 9.17
C ILE A 226 9.43 12.11 9.53
N PHE A 227 9.02 11.17 8.68
CA PHE A 227 9.40 9.77 8.74
C PHE A 227 10.63 9.57 7.84
N GLU A 228 11.77 9.21 8.44
CA GLU A 228 13.06 9.06 7.76
C GLU A 228 13.76 7.79 8.20
N SER A 229 13.88 6.81 7.32
CA SER A 229 14.54 5.53 7.59
C SER A 229 15.06 4.91 6.29
N SER A 230 15.88 3.88 6.41
CA SER A 230 16.21 2.99 5.29
C SER A 230 15.22 1.84 5.12
N ASP A 231 14.09 1.87 5.81
CA ASP A 231 13.06 0.84 5.81
C ASP A 231 11.74 1.31 5.20
N PHE A 232 10.83 0.36 4.96
CA PHE A 232 9.45 0.65 4.62
C PHE A 232 8.69 1.13 5.85
N PHE A 233 7.76 2.09 5.71
CA PHE A 233 7.19 2.78 6.87
C PHE A 233 5.91 2.15 7.40
N LEU A 234 4.97 1.81 6.54
CA LEU A 234 3.62 1.46 6.96
C LEU A 234 3.14 0.18 6.30
N ARG A 235 2.45 -0.65 7.09
CA ARG A 235 1.84 -1.86 6.57
C ARG A 235 0.45 -2.05 7.14
N GLY A 236 -0.56 -2.04 6.27
CA GLY A 236 -1.87 -2.59 6.55
C GLY A 236 -1.93 -3.98 5.95
N TRP A 237 -2.25 -4.98 6.76
CA TRP A 237 -2.27 -6.37 6.32
C TRP A 237 -3.61 -7.00 6.65
N ASN A 238 -4.31 -7.55 5.64
CA ASN A 238 -5.68 -8.10 5.74
C ASN A 238 -6.76 -7.03 5.49
N THR A 239 -7.86 -7.05 6.26
CA THR A 239 -9.09 -6.31 5.97
C THR A 239 -9.25 -5.11 6.90
N GLU A 240 -8.16 -4.37 7.13
CA GLU A 240 -8.17 -3.25 8.06
C GLU A 240 -9.20 -2.19 7.69
N LYS A 241 -9.97 -1.75 8.69
CA LYS A 241 -11.10 -0.83 8.52
C LYS A 241 -10.80 0.54 9.09
N GLU A 242 -11.22 1.58 8.38
CA GLU A 242 -11.27 2.96 8.87
C GLU A 242 -9.93 3.48 9.41
N VAL A 243 -8.85 3.14 8.72
CA VAL A 243 -7.50 3.61 9.08
C VAL A 243 -7.21 4.92 8.35
N MET A 244 -6.91 5.98 9.11
CA MET A 244 -6.47 7.27 8.55
C MET A 244 -4.99 7.51 8.81
N ILE A 245 -4.25 7.93 7.79
CA ILE A 245 -2.87 8.40 7.87
C ILE A 245 -2.86 9.83 7.35
N LYS A 246 -2.43 10.77 8.20
CA LYS A 246 -2.54 12.18 7.88
C LYS A 246 -1.37 13.01 8.38
N ASN A 247 -1.00 14.04 7.61
CA ASN A 247 0.00 15.06 7.97
C ASN A 247 1.40 14.48 8.22
N ILE A 248 1.95 13.74 7.26
CA ILE A 248 3.27 13.10 7.38
C ILE A 248 4.07 13.30 6.10
N THR A 249 5.35 13.64 6.25
CA THR A 249 6.34 13.61 5.18
C THR A 249 7.20 12.34 5.29
N PHE A 250 7.37 11.61 4.19
CA PHE A 250 8.26 10.45 4.08
C PHE A 250 9.51 10.82 3.26
N THR A 251 10.68 10.42 3.74
CA THR A 251 11.97 10.64 3.06
C THR A 251 12.96 9.52 3.39
N GLY A 252 14.00 9.36 2.55
CA GLY A 252 15.10 8.44 2.83
C GLY A 252 15.49 7.52 1.66
N THR A 253 16.64 6.86 1.82
CA THR A 253 17.12 5.82 0.89
C THR A 253 16.73 4.44 1.40
N ILE A 254 15.78 3.80 0.72
CA ILE A 254 15.08 2.60 1.18
C ILE A 254 15.78 1.32 0.72
N ASP A 255 16.08 0.43 1.66
CA ASP A 255 16.62 -0.90 1.39
C ASP A 255 15.55 -1.84 0.81
N ASN A 256 15.39 -1.79 -0.51
CA ASN A 256 14.46 -2.61 -1.27
C ASN A 256 15.04 -3.95 -1.74
N TYR A 257 16.08 -4.48 -1.08
CA TYR A 257 16.54 -5.86 -1.30
C TYR A 257 15.56 -6.90 -0.73
N SER A 258 14.71 -6.43 0.19
CA SER A 258 13.93 -7.24 1.09
C SER A 258 12.72 -7.94 0.42
N TYR A 259 11.95 -8.71 1.20
CA TYR A 259 10.69 -9.30 0.71
C TYR A 259 9.61 -8.25 0.40
N PHE A 260 9.79 -7.03 0.91
CA PHE A 260 8.89 -5.91 0.67
C PHE A 260 9.47 -4.98 -0.38
N ASN A 261 8.56 -4.38 -1.13
CA ASN A 261 8.87 -3.44 -2.20
C ASN A 261 7.90 -2.26 -2.20
N SER A 262 7.26 -1.95 -1.07
CA SER A 262 6.24 -0.90 -0.99
C SER A 262 6.41 -0.10 0.30
N LEU A 263 6.61 1.22 0.18
CA LEU A 263 6.87 2.15 1.29
C LEU A 263 5.67 2.24 2.24
N VAL A 264 4.48 2.32 1.66
CA VAL A 264 3.18 2.14 2.31
C VAL A 264 2.50 0.95 1.64
N ASP A 265 2.44 -0.19 2.34
CA ASP A 265 1.87 -1.43 1.83
C ASP A 265 0.49 -1.69 2.45
N LEU A 266 -0.57 -1.36 1.72
CA LEU A 266 -1.97 -1.57 2.11
C LEU A 266 -2.51 -2.84 1.44
N ASN A 267 -1.85 -3.94 1.76
CA ASN A 267 -2.06 -5.23 1.11
C ASN A 267 -3.17 -6.03 1.82
N ASN A 268 -4.13 -6.50 1.04
CA ASN A 268 -5.21 -7.33 1.55
C ASN A 268 -5.08 -8.79 1.08
N ASN A 269 -5.30 -9.71 2.01
CA ASN A 269 -5.62 -11.09 1.70
C ASN A 269 -7.14 -11.29 1.81
N SER A 270 -7.91 -10.61 0.93
CA SER A 270 -9.39 -10.51 1.01
C SER A 270 -10.02 -11.85 1.34
N LYS A 271 -10.82 -11.90 2.41
CA LYS A 271 -11.47 -13.13 2.87
C LYS A 271 -12.94 -13.11 2.52
N ILE A 272 -13.47 -14.24 2.11
CA ILE A 272 -14.92 -14.43 2.03
C ILE A 272 -15.40 -14.82 3.43
N ILE A 273 -16.22 -13.98 4.06
CA ILE A 273 -16.88 -14.21 5.34
C ILE A 273 -18.38 -14.29 5.05
N ASP A 274 -19.02 -15.43 5.33
CA ASP A 274 -20.45 -15.66 5.07
C ASP A 274 -20.92 -15.32 3.64
N GLY A 275 -20.03 -15.51 2.66
CA GLY A 275 -20.30 -15.22 1.25
C GLY A 275 -20.06 -13.76 0.84
N VAL A 276 -19.64 -12.89 1.78
CA VAL A 276 -19.27 -11.50 1.52
C VAL A 276 -17.75 -11.36 1.52
N LEU A 277 -17.22 -10.68 0.51
CA LEU A 277 -15.79 -10.39 0.43
C LEU A 277 -15.45 -9.22 1.36
N ASP A 278 -14.75 -9.50 2.45
CA ASP A 278 -14.26 -8.49 3.36
C ASP A 278 -13.01 -7.79 2.77
N LYS A 279 -13.02 -6.46 2.80
CA LYS A 279 -12.08 -5.58 2.09
C LYS A 279 -11.66 -4.41 2.97
N PRO A 280 -10.43 -3.90 2.88
CA PRO A 280 -9.99 -2.84 3.79
C PRO A 280 -10.52 -1.47 3.38
N SER A 281 -10.49 -0.52 4.32
CA SER A 281 -10.75 0.89 4.05
C SER A 281 -9.66 1.79 4.65
N PHE A 282 -9.12 2.67 3.81
CA PHE A 282 -8.00 3.54 4.14
C PHE A 282 -8.23 4.97 3.69
N HIS A 283 -7.77 5.93 4.49
CA HIS A 283 -7.83 7.36 4.23
C HIS A 283 -6.41 7.95 4.35
N LEU A 284 -5.83 8.39 3.24
CA LEU A 284 -4.51 9.02 3.21
C LEU A 284 -4.69 10.50 2.85
N GLU A 285 -4.32 11.40 3.76
CA GLU A 285 -4.54 12.84 3.57
C GLU A 285 -3.32 13.68 3.93
N ASN A 286 -3.01 14.69 3.11
CA ASN A 286 -1.95 15.65 3.40
C ASN A 286 -0.60 14.95 3.67
N LEU A 287 -0.16 14.17 2.68
CA LEU A 287 1.06 13.38 2.75
C LEU A 287 2.06 13.86 1.70
N SER A 288 3.33 13.87 2.06
CA SER A 288 4.41 14.20 1.14
C SER A 288 5.44 13.09 1.06
N PHE A 289 5.88 12.76 -0.14
CA PHE A 289 7.02 11.90 -0.41
C PHE A 289 8.08 12.81 -1.05
N ARG A 290 9.21 12.99 -0.36
CA ARG A 290 10.28 13.89 -0.79
C ARG A 290 11.61 13.16 -0.70
N GLU A 291 12.37 13.17 -1.79
CA GLU A 291 13.71 12.57 -1.82
C GLU A 291 13.70 11.11 -1.34
N VAL A 292 12.71 10.33 -1.79
CA VAL A 292 12.65 8.89 -1.55
C VAL A 292 13.36 8.15 -2.67
N TRP A 293 14.35 7.33 -2.33
CA TRP A 293 15.19 6.62 -3.30
C TRP A 293 15.28 5.14 -2.96
N PRO A 294 15.20 4.21 -3.92
CA PRO A 294 15.56 2.82 -3.69
C PRO A 294 17.08 2.70 -3.55
N LEU A 295 17.55 1.79 -2.70
CA LEU A 295 18.97 1.44 -2.60
C LEU A 295 19.40 0.53 -3.76
N TYR A 296 18.50 -0.32 -4.25
CA TYR A 296 18.71 -1.29 -5.32
C TYR A 296 17.78 -1.00 -6.50
N ASN A 297 18.26 -0.20 -7.46
CA ASN A 297 17.45 0.29 -8.58
C ASN A 297 16.97 -0.83 -9.52
N GLU A 298 17.61 -2.01 -9.48
CA GLU A 298 17.20 -3.21 -10.20
C GLU A 298 16.08 -4.01 -9.55
N ARG A 299 15.58 -3.57 -8.39
CA ARG A 299 14.49 -4.19 -7.65
C ARG A 299 13.28 -3.28 -7.64
N SER A 300 12.11 -3.87 -7.82
CA SER A 300 10.84 -3.15 -7.74
C SER A 300 10.78 -2.32 -6.45
N PHE A 301 10.27 -1.10 -6.57
CA PHE A 301 10.04 -0.19 -5.46
C PHE A 301 8.78 0.64 -5.72
N ILE A 302 7.87 0.67 -4.76
CA ILE A 302 6.55 1.28 -4.87
C ILE A 302 6.37 2.25 -3.71
N LEU A 303 5.82 3.44 -3.94
CA LEU A 303 5.53 4.35 -2.83
C LEU A 303 4.25 3.92 -2.10
N ILE A 304 3.13 3.76 -2.81
CA ILE A 304 1.88 3.29 -2.22
C ILE A 304 1.36 2.10 -2.99
N ARG A 305 1.19 0.96 -2.31
CA ARG A 305 0.42 -0.17 -2.81
C ARG A 305 -0.90 -0.26 -2.06
N ALA A 306 -2.01 -0.46 -2.78
CA ALA A 306 -3.28 -0.83 -2.17
C ALA A 306 -3.96 -1.94 -2.97
N GLN A 307 -4.53 -2.93 -2.29
CA GLN A 307 -5.20 -4.06 -2.95
C GLN A 307 -6.66 -4.23 -2.54
N TYR A 308 -7.53 -4.18 -3.55
CA TYR A 308 -8.97 -4.45 -3.49
C TYR A 308 -9.67 -3.74 -2.32
N PRO A 309 -9.54 -2.41 -2.20
CA PRO A 309 -10.16 -1.70 -1.11
C PRO A 309 -11.69 -1.72 -1.23
N GLU A 310 -12.36 -1.74 -0.08
CA GLU A 310 -13.75 -1.31 0.02
C GLU A 310 -13.85 0.17 -0.32
N LYS A 311 -12.87 0.94 0.17
CA LYS A 311 -12.72 2.38 -0.04
C LYS A 311 -11.28 2.80 0.17
N LEU A 312 -10.68 3.48 -0.81
CA LEU A 312 -9.38 4.14 -0.65
C LEU A 312 -9.55 5.63 -0.94
N ILE A 313 -9.45 6.47 0.08
CA ILE A 313 -9.48 7.92 -0.08
C ILE A 313 -8.05 8.45 -0.08
N LEU A 314 -7.71 9.24 -1.10
CA LEU A 314 -6.43 9.94 -1.22
C LEU A 314 -6.72 11.44 -1.40
N ARG A 315 -6.17 12.29 -0.52
CA ARG A 315 -6.33 13.76 -0.60
C ARG A 315 -5.02 14.48 -0.37
N ASN A 316 -4.73 15.47 -1.20
CA ASN A 316 -3.60 16.38 -0.98
C ASN A 316 -2.29 15.60 -0.80
N ILE A 317 -1.93 14.77 -1.79
CA ILE A 317 -0.70 13.96 -1.73
C ILE A 317 0.29 14.50 -2.75
N THR A 318 1.51 14.78 -2.30
CA THR A 318 2.61 15.25 -3.16
C THR A 318 3.73 14.21 -3.19
N VAL A 319 4.19 13.89 -4.39
CA VAL A 319 5.37 13.07 -4.66
C VAL A 319 6.33 13.94 -5.45
N GLU A 320 7.44 14.33 -4.83
CA GLU A 320 8.43 15.24 -5.40
C GLU A 320 9.83 14.65 -5.26
N ASP A 321 10.62 14.69 -6.34
CA ASP A 321 12.03 14.25 -6.34
C ASP A 321 12.23 12.82 -5.81
N CYS A 322 11.30 11.91 -6.13
CA CYS A 322 11.33 10.50 -5.72
C CYS A 322 11.65 9.57 -6.90
N GLU A 323 12.46 8.55 -6.66
CA GLU A 323 12.69 7.44 -7.60
C GLU A 323 11.82 6.24 -7.20
N TYR A 324 11.07 5.69 -8.15
CA TYR A 324 10.23 4.51 -7.92
C TYR A 324 9.97 3.75 -9.22
N HIS A 325 9.54 2.50 -9.06
CA HIS A 325 9.02 1.69 -10.15
C HIS A 325 7.49 1.90 -10.34
N SER A 326 6.80 2.26 -9.27
CA SER A 326 5.41 2.72 -9.30
C SER A 326 5.21 3.72 -8.21
N GLY A 327 4.65 4.89 -8.53
CA GLY A 327 4.27 5.84 -7.50
C GLY A 327 3.16 5.21 -6.68
N PHE A 328 1.99 5.10 -7.32
CA PHE A 328 0.82 4.40 -6.81
C PHE A 328 0.57 3.12 -7.61
N TYR A 329 0.41 2.00 -6.91
CA TYR A 329 0.08 0.71 -7.49
C TYR A 329 -1.19 0.14 -6.86
N PHE A 330 -2.30 0.25 -7.58
CA PHE A 330 -3.62 -0.12 -7.08
C PHE A 330 -4.15 -1.36 -7.77
N TRP A 331 -4.68 -2.27 -6.96
CA TRP A 331 -5.41 -3.44 -7.45
C TRP A 331 -6.90 -3.25 -7.21
N GLY A 332 -7.71 -3.36 -8.26
CA GLY A 332 -9.14 -3.10 -8.18
C GLY A 332 -9.51 -1.61 -8.34
N GLY A 333 -10.76 -1.30 -8.00
CA GLY A 333 -11.36 0.03 -8.01
C GLY A 333 -11.70 0.55 -6.61
N ASN A 334 -12.79 1.31 -6.47
CA ASN A 334 -13.16 2.04 -5.24
C ASN A 334 -12.09 3.03 -4.73
N VAL A 335 -11.29 3.57 -5.64
CA VAL A 335 -10.33 4.63 -5.32
C VAL A 335 -11.00 5.97 -5.51
N ASP A 336 -10.91 6.82 -4.50
CA ASP A 336 -11.29 8.21 -4.58
C ASP A 336 -10.06 9.06 -4.28
N ALA A 337 -9.42 9.57 -5.33
CA ALA A 337 -8.24 10.43 -5.28
C ALA A 337 -8.57 11.85 -5.72
N ASP A 338 -8.10 12.84 -4.96
CA ASP A 338 -8.28 14.26 -5.28
C ASP A 338 -7.06 15.07 -4.82
N ASN A 339 -6.63 16.01 -5.67
CA ASN A 339 -5.46 16.86 -5.46
C ASN A 339 -4.19 16.04 -5.22
N ILE A 340 -3.74 15.34 -6.26
CA ILE A 340 -2.54 14.48 -6.23
C ILE A 340 -1.51 15.07 -7.17
N THR A 341 -0.29 15.27 -6.69
CA THR A 341 0.82 15.82 -7.48
C THR A 341 1.99 14.85 -7.55
N PHE A 342 2.43 14.53 -8.76
CA PHE A 342 3.72 13.91 -9.05
C PHE A 342 4.57 14.91 -9.81
N LYS A 343 5.75 15.23 -9.28
CA LYS A 343 6.63 16.25 -9.84
C LYS A 343 8.08 15.80 -9.78
N ASN A 344 8.82 16.07 -10.85
CA ASN A 344 10.28 15.90 -10.91
C ASN A 344 10.73 14.48 -10.50
N THR A 345 10.07 13.43 -10.98
CA THR A 345 10.43 12.06 -10.58
C THR A 345 11.49 11.51 -11.54
N PRO A 346 12.76 11.41 -11.13
CA PRO A 346 13.85 11.00 -12.01
C PRO A 346 13.76 9.52 -12.39
N ASN A 347 14.54 9.14 -13.40
CA ASN A 347 14.60 7.76 -13.87
C ASN A 347 15.58 6.92 -13.05
N PRO A 348 15.23 5.69 -12.66
CA PRO A 348 16.20 4.71 -12.20
C PRO A 348 17.30 4.46 -13.24
N ILE A 349 18.55 4.67 -12.84
CA ILE A 349 19.75 4.55 -13.69
C ILE A 349 19.85 3.15 -14.34
N THR A 350 19.40 2.10 -13.64
CA THR A 350 19.44 0.70 -14.08
C THR A 350 18.33 -0.11 -13.42
N GLY A 351 17.62 -0.98 -14.15
CA GLY A 351 16.68 -1.92 -13.53
C GLY A 351 15.48 -2.31 -14.40
N PRO A 352 14.74 -3.37 -14.04
CA PRO A 352 13.54 -3.79 -14.74
C PRO A 352 12.33 -2.92 -14.36
N VAL A 353 11.86 -2.15 -15.35
CA VAL A 353 10.44 -1.84 -15.63
C VAL A 353 9.74 -0.75 -14.78
N ASN A 354 9.33 0.29 -15.52
CA ASN A 354 8.30 1.32 -15.30
C ASN A 354 8.63 2.37 -14.23
N GLY A 355 8.47 3.64 -14.56
CA GLY A 355 8.50 4.77 -13.61
C GLY A 355 7.13 5.45 -13.56
N ALA A 356 6.06 4.66 -13.74
CA ALA A 356 4.72 5.19 -13.89
C ALA A 356 4.22 5.75 -12.54
N PRO A 357 3.86 7.04 -12.48
CA PRO A 357 3.21 7.62 -11.31
C PRO A 357 1.98 6.85 -10.84
N ILE A 358 1.13 6.37 -11.76
CA ILE A 358 -0.08 5.62 -11.42
C ILE A 358 -0.15 4.33 -12.24
N GLN A 359 -0.25 3.20 -11.54
CA GLN A 359 -0.52 1.89 -12.13
C GLN A 359 -1.77 1.27 -11.49
N ILE A 360 -2.69 0.84 -12.34
CA ILE A 360 -3.95 0.20 -11.95
C ILE A 360 -3.98 -1.19 -12.57
N TYR A 361 -4.13 -2.20 -11.72
CA TYR A 361 -4.16 -3.58 -12.15
C TYR A 361 -5.44 -4.27 -11.66
N THR A 362 -6.03 -5.10 -12.50
CA THR A 362 -7.21 -5.88 -12.13
C THR A 362 -7.09 -7.29 -12.64
N ASN A 363 -7.31 -8.28 -11.77
CA ASN A 363 -7.29 -9.69 -12.16
C ASN A 363 -8.38 -10.53 -11.52
N ASN A 364 -9.29 -9.89 -10.79
CA ASN A 364 -10.33 -10.56 -10.06
C ASN A 364 -11.61 -9.71 -10.07
N PRO A 365 -12.55 -9.95 -10.99
CA PRO A 365 -13.79 -9.18 -11.08
C PRO A 365 -14.61 -9.15 -9.80
N ILE A 366 -14.54 -10.21 -8.98
CA ILE A 366 -15.26 -10.30 -7.70
C ILE A 366 -14.66 -9.32 -6.69
N ALA A 367 -13.33 -9.18 -6.70
CA ALA A 367 -12.61 -8.33 -5.76
C ALA A 367 -12.47 -6.87 -6.21
N THR A 368 -12.50 -6.59 -7.52
CA THR A 368 -12.28 -5.27 -8.11
C THR A 368 -13.10 -4.17 -7.42
N GLY A 369 -14.37 -4.40 -7.09
CA GLY A 369 -15.21 -3.34 -6.51
C GLY A 369 -15.80 -2.41 -7.59
N GLY A 370 -16.14 -1.18 -7.20
CA GLY A 370 -16.75 -0.18 -8.08
C GLY A 370 -15.74 0.74 -8.75
N ASP A 371 -16.26 1.83 -9.32
CA ASP A 371 -15.48 2.81 -10.08
C ASP A 371 -14.41 3.52 -9.24
N SER A 372 -13.39 4.02 -9.94
CA SER A 372 -12.33 4.85 -9.35
C SER A 372 -12.36 6.26 -9.92
N PHE A 373 -12.13 7.26 -9.07
CA PHE A 373 -12.12 8.67 -9.41
C PHE A 373 -10.77 9.28 -9.07
N TYR A 374 -10.13 9.90 -10.05
CA TYR A 374 -8.85 10.61 -9.94
C TYR A 374 -9.09 12.06 -10.38
N ARG A 375 -9.13 12.98 -9.43
CA ARG A 375 -9.50 14.38 -9.64
C ARG A 375 -8.31 15.27 -9.35
N ASN A 376 -8.15 16.33 -10.16
CA ASN A 376 -7.11 17.33 -9.95
C ASN A 376 -5.73 16.67 -9.78
N VAL A 377 -5.41 15.74 -10.68
CA VAL A 377 -4.13 15.02 -10.67
C VAL A 377 -3.16 15.72 -11.59
N SER A 378 -2.01 16.12 -11.05
CA SER A 378 -0.89 16.68 -11.81
C SER A 378 0.24 15.66 -11.89
N ILE A 379 0.68 15.32 -13.10
CA ILE A 379 1.85 14.46 -13.35
C ILE A 379 2.79 15.21 -14.29
N THR A 380 3.87 15.74 -13.75
CA THR A 380 4.71 16.72 -14.45
C THR A 380 6.18 16.49 -14.27
N ASN A 381 6.95 16.61 -15.36
CA ASN A 381 8.40 16.38 -15.34
C ASN A 381 8.79 15.02 -14.71
N CYS A 382 7.97 14.00 -14.97
CA CYS A 382 8.22 12.62 -14.54
C CYS A 382 8.87 11.81 -15.67
N HIS A 383 9.77 10.89 -15.32
CA HIS A 383 10.41 10.01 -16.27
C HIS A 383 9.95 8.55 -16.08
N SER A 384 9.44 7.92 -17.14
CA SER A 384 9.17 6.47 -17.17
C SER A 384 10.05 5.73 -18.18
N ARG A 385 10.56 4.57 -17.80
CA ARG A 385 11.36 3.67 -18.64
C ARG A 385 10.79 2.26 -18.65
N ARG A 386 10.68 1.61 -19.81
CA ARG A 386 10.35 0.18 -19.94
C ARG A 386 11.43 -0.57 -20.72
N ILE A 387 11.78 -1.79 -20.29
CA ILE A 387 12.72 -2.66 -21.00
C ILE A 387 11.95 -3.45 -22.08
N GLY A 388 12.47 -3.49 -23.31
CA GLY A 388 11.92 -4.28 -24.41
C GLY A 388 11.02 -3.49 -25.36
N ALA A 389 10.13 -4.20 -26.07
CA ALA A 389 9.23 -3.62 -27.08
C ALA A 389 7.88 -3.14 -26.53
N SER A 390 7.66 -3.23 -25.22
CA SER A 390 6.40 -2.83 -24.57
C SER A 390 6.41 -1.32 -24.27
N GLY A 391 5.28 -0.63 -24.49
CA GLY A 391 5.19 0.83 -24.32
C GLY A 391 5.38 1.30 -22.88
N SER A 392 6.16 2.39 -22.70
CA SER A 392 6.28 3.11 -21.42
C SER A 392 5.05 4.00 -21.20
N GLY A 393 4.57 4.16 -19.95
CA GLY A 393 3.36 4.92 -19.60
C GLY A 393 3.50 5.76 -18.32
N MET A 394 2.85 6.93 -18.25
CA MET A 394 2.67 7.67 -16.99
C MET A 394 1.52 7.10 -16.17
N ILE A 395 0.43 6.77 -16.86
CA ILE A 395 -0.71 6.05 -16.31
C ILE A 395 -0.78 4.71 -17.02
N ILE A 396 -0.77 3.62 -16.26
CA ILE A 396 -0.89 2.26 -16.79
C ILE A 396 -2.14 1.62 -16.20
N ILE A 397 -3.02 1.12 -17.07
CA ILE A 397 -4.26 0.44 -16.68
C ILE A 397 -4.28 -0.92 -17.36
N THR A 398 -4.26 -1.98 -16.58
CA THR A 398 -4.19 -3.35 -17.10
C THR A 398 -5.24 -4.23 -16.44
N HIS A 399 -5.97 -5.01 -17.24
CA HIS A 399 -6.79 -6.12 -16.74
C HIS A 399 -6.19 -7.47 -17.12
N SER A 400 -6.56 -8.52 -16.39
CA SER A 400 -6.30 -9.90 -16.79
C SER A 400 -7.50 -10.81 -16.51
N HIS A 401 -7.87 -11.58 -17.53
CA HIS A 401 -8.66 -12.84 -17.50
C HIS A 401 -10.19 -12.81 -17.34
N ALA A 402 -10.86 -11.69 -17.07
CA ALA A 402 -12.33 -11.66 -17.10
C ALA A 402 -12.87 -10.22 -17.19
N SER A 403 -14.07 -10.02 -17.74
CA SER A 403 -14.63 -8.67 -17.83
C SER A 403 -15.07 -8.10 -16.50
N THR A 404 -14.90 -6.80 -16.36
CA THR A 404 -15.41 -6.01 -15.24
C THR A 404 -16.13 -4.77 -15.74
N ASP A 405 -17.15 -4.32 -15.01
CA ASP A 405 -17.87 -3.08 -15.35
C ASP A 405 -17.22 -1.82 -14.76
N PHE A 406 -16.17 -1.97 -13.94
CA PHE A 406 -15.50 -0.84 -13.30
C PHE A 406 -14.81 0.07 -14.32
N ARG A 407 -14.80 1.37 -14.01
CA ARG A 407 -14.19 2.39 -14.84
C ARG A 407 -13.35 3.34 -13.99
N ASN A 408 -12.25 3.80 -14.58
CA ASN A 408 -11.35 4.77 -13.97
C ASN A 408 -11.61 6.15 -14.58
N TYR A 409 -12.11 7.10 -13.79
CA TYR A 409 -12.38 8.47 -14.22
C TYR A 409 -11.21 9.37 -13.85
N PHE A 410 -10.61 10.03 -14.83
CA PHE A 410 -9.58 11.05 -14.67
C PHE A 410 -10.20 12.40 -15.04
N ILE A 411 -10.31 13.31 -14.08
CA ILE A 411 -11.09 14.54 -14.22
C ILE A 411 -10.25 15.74 -13.79
N ASN A 412 -10.17 16.76 -14.65
CA ASN A 412 -9.34 17.95 -14.43
C ASN A 412 -7.86 17.58 -14.17
N CYS A 413 -7.32 16.65 -14.95
CA CYS A 413 -5.94 16.21 -14.80
C CYS A 413 -5.00 16.95 -15.74
N THR A 414 -3.80 17.28 -15.26
CA THR A 414 -2.71 17.88 -16.06
C THR A 414 -1.54 16.91 -16.12
N ILE A 415 -1.23 16.41 -17.31
CA ILE A 415 -0.14 15.46 -17.53
C ILE A 415 0.76 16.04 -18.62
N ALA A 416 1.91 16.59 -18.23
CA ALA A 416 2.76 17.41 -19.11
C ALA A 416 4.26 17.22 -18.84
N ASP A 417 5.10 17.52 -19.84
CA ASP A 417 6.56 17.48 -19.78
C ASP A 417 7.16 16.15 -19.28
N ASN A 418 6.43 15.05 -19.48
CA ASN A 418 6.88 13.73 -19.07
C ASN A 418 7.75 13.09 -20.15
N ILE A 419 8.75 12.31 -19.73
CA ILE A 419 9.79 11.77 -20.62
C ILE A 419 9.79 10.24 -20.57
N TRP A 420 10.14 9.62 -21.70
CA TRP A 420 10.37 8.18 -21.81
C TRP A 420 11.57 7.80 -22.67
N ASP A 421 12.43 6.94 -22.12
CA ASP A 421 13.71 6.54 -22.71
C ASP A 421 13.61 5.84 -24.08
N THR A 422 12.52 5.10 -24.34
CA THR A 422 12.41 4.31 -25.58
C THR A 422 12.11 5.17 -26.81
N GLY A 423 11.76 6.45 -26.63
CA GLY A 423 11.24 7.31 -27.69
C GLY A 423 9.85 6.91 -28.23
N TYR A 424 9.37 5.72 -27.87
CA TYR A 424 8.06 5.13 -28.19
C TYR A 424 7.33 4.80 -26.89
N GLY A 425 6.70 5.82 -26.31
CA GLY A 425 5.90 5.72 -25.10
C GLY A 425 4.57 6.44 -25.28
N SER A 426 3.69 6.29 -24.30
CA SER A 426 2.41 6.97 -24.24
C SER A 426 2.21 7.64 -22.90
N VAL A 427 1.35 8.64 -22.84
CA VAL A 427 0.93 9.19 -21.55
C VAL A 427 0.08 8.16 -20.80
N VAL A 428 -0.91 7.58 -21.47
CA VAL A 428 -1.81 6.57 -20.92
C VAL A 428 -1.63 5.27 -21.71
N ASN A 429 -1.23 4.20 -21.02
CA ASN A 429 -1.19 2.86 -21.58
C ASN A 429 -2.34 2.03 -20.99
N MET A 430 -3.13 1.42 -21.87
CA MET A 430 -4.28 0.62 -21.51
C MET A 430 -4.16 -0.76 -22.16
N GLU A 431 -4.27 -1.82 -21.36
CA GLU A 431 -4.07 -3.20 -21.80
C GLU A 431 -5.24 -4.08 -21.32
N ASP A 432 -5.79 -4.91 -22.22
CA ASP A 432 -6.78 -5.99 -22.00
C ASP A 432 -8.01 -5.57 -21.14
N ASP A 433 -9.22 -5.38 -21.69
CA ASP A 433 -10.46 -4.89 -20.97
C ASP A 433 -10.34 -3.58 -20.15
N ALA A 434 -9.22 -2.86 -20.26
CA ALA A 434 -9.03 -1.61 -19.53
C ALA A 434 -10.09 -0.56 -19.93
N LYS A 435 -10.72 0.06 -18.92
CA LYS A 435 -11.78 1.07 -19.04
C LYS A 435 -11.37 2.34 -18.31
N ALA A 436 -11.29 3.44 -19.05
CA ALA A 436 -10.96 4.75 -18.49
C ALA A 436 -11.71 5.87 -19.21
N THR A 437 -12.01 6.93 -18.47
CA THR A 437 -12.71 8.11 -18.97
C THR A 437 -11.95 9.35 -18.55
N PHE A 438 -11.51 10.15 -19.53
CA PHE A 438 -10.80 11.41 -19.30
C PHE A 438 -11.75 12.57 -19.57
N ILE A 439 -11.83 13.51 -18.62
CA ILE A 439 -12.74 14.65 -18.66
C ILE A 439 -11.96 15.91 -18.33
N ASN A 440 -12.14 16.98 -19.13
CA ASN A 440 -11.53 18.31 -18.87
C ASN A 440 -10.02 18.23 -18.57
N SER A 441 -9.31 17.30 -19.22
CA SER A 441 -7.92 17.00 -18.88
C SER A 441 -6.97 17.46 -19.97
N ILE A 442 -5.78 17.90 -19.58
CA ILE A 442 -4.71 18.34 -20.48
C ILE A 442 -3.63 17.26 -20.50
N ILE A 443 -3.45 16.63 -21.66
CA ILE A 443 -2.40 15.63 -21.90
C ILE A 443 -1.44 16.23 -22.92
N SER A 444 -0.30 16.73 -22.46
CA SER A 444 0.75 17.32 -23.29
C SER A 444 2.01 16.46 -23.28
N TYR A 445 2.65 16.31 -24.44
CA TYR A 445 3.86 15.50 -24.59
C TYR A 445 4.63 15.87 -25.87
N ASP A 446 5.96 15.78 -25.80
CA ASP A 446 6.83 16.14 -26.92
C ASP A 446 7.03 15.02 -27.96
N ARG A 447 7.04 13.77 -27.51
CA ARG A 447 7.28 12.57 -28.33
C ARG A 447 6.25 11.51 -27.98
N GLY A 448 6.03 10.51 -28.83
CA GLY A 448 5.08 9.41 -28.57
C GLY A 448 3.60 9.77 -28.81
N THR A 449 2.69 9.29 -27.96
CA THR A 449 1.22 9.37 -28.16
C THR A 449 0.46 9.63 -26.86
N ALA A 450 -0.75 10.18 -26.91
CA ALA A 450 -1.57 10.39 -25.71
C ALA A 450 -2.00 9.04 -25.13
N PHE A 451 -2.58 8.19 -25.98
CA PHE A 451 -3.09 6.88 -25.60
C PHE A 451 -2.42 5.77 -26.42
N MET A 452 -2.03 4.70 -25.72
CA MET A 452 -1.64 3.43 -26.32
C MET A 452 -2.60 2.34 -25.84
N LEU A 453 -3.29 1.71 -26.80
CA LEU A 453 -4.28 0.66 -26.55
C LEU A 453 -3.69 -0.66 -27.03
N ASN A 454 -3.20 -1.44 -26.08
CA ASN A 454 -2.50 -2.70 -26.33
C ASN A 454 -3.40 -3.91 -26.04
N HIS A 455 -3.01 -5.04 -26.60
CA HIS A 455 -3.60 -6.35 -26.32
C HIS A 455 -2.47 -7.37 -26.14
N THR A 456 -2.51 -8.16 -25.07
CA THR A 456 -1.41 -9.09 -24.75
C THR A 456 -1.81 -10.56 -24.84
N SER A 457 -3.00 -10.93 -24.37
CA SER A 457 -3.31 -12.36 -24.17
C SER A 457 -4.79 -12.71 -24.05
N VAL A 458 -5.68 -11.75 -23.78
CA VAL A 458 -7.11 -11.98 -23.54
C VAL A 458 -7.88 -11.21 -24.61
N THR A 459 -8.75 -11.88 -25.36
CA THR A 459 -9.52 -11.30 -26.47
C THR A 459 -10.60 -10.32 -25.98
N MET A 460 -10.18 -9.23 -25.35
CA MET A 460 -11.02 -8.24 -24.71
C MET A 460 -10.60 -6.82 -25.09
N PRO A 461 -11.48 -6.07 -25.77
CA PRO A 461 -11.15 -4.74 -26.23
C PRO A 461 -10.98 -3.75 -25.09
N VAL A 462 -10.17 -2.74 -25.33
CA VAL A 462 -9.95 -1.60 -24.44
C VAL A 462 -10.94 -0.49 -24.79
N HIS A 463 -11.46 0.21 -23.78
CA HIS A 463 -12.53 1.21 -23.93
C HIS A 463 -12.22 2.56 -23.26
N PRO A 464 -11.38 3.41 -23.91
CA PRO A 464 -11.22 4.81 -23.50
C PRO A 464 -12.43 5.67 -23.91
N GLN A 465 -12.85 6.56 -23.01
CA GLN A 465 -13.76 7.66 -23.29
C GLN A 465 -13.04 8.98 -23.07
N ILE A 466 -13.21 9.94 -23.98
CA ILE A 466 -12.48 11.21 -23.93
C ILE A 466 -13.46 12.36 -24.14
N MET A 467 -13.51 13.27 -23.18
CA MET A 467 -14.48 14.36 -23.14
C MET A 467 -13.85 15.70 -22.76
N ASN A 468 -13.91 16.67 -23.68
CA ASN A 468 -13.35 18.01 -23.48
C ASN A 468 -11.89 18.03 -23.01
N CYS A 469 -11.09 17.10 -23.53
CA CYS A 469 -9.67 17.04 -23.24
C CYS A 469 -8.86 17.76 -24.32
N LEU A 470 -7.70 18.30 -23.94
CA LEU A 470 -6.64 18.62 -24.91
C LEU A 470 -5.68 17.44 -24.97
N LEU A 471 -5.42 16.95 -26.19
CA LEU A 471 -4.50 15.85 -26.47
C LEU A 471 -3.37 16.27 -27.41
N GLY A 472 -2.17 16.35 -26.86
CA GLY A 472 -0.90 16.26 -27.57
C GLY A 472 -0.64 17.33 -28.63
N ASN A 473 0.31 17.00 -29.50
CA ASN A 473 0.82 17.88 -30.56
C ASN A 473 -0.20 18.10 -31.70
N SER A 474 -0.03 19.18 -32.45
CA SER A 474 -0.91 19.58 -33.56
C SER A 474 -1.22 18.41 -34.51
N GLY A 475 -2.50 18.16 -34.81
CA GLY A 475 -2.92 17.06 -35.68
C GLY A 475 -4.39 16.70 -35.49
N SER A 476 -4.87 15.61 -36.12
CA SER A 476 -6.20 15.08 -35.82
C SER A 476 -6.21 14.35 -34.47
N LEU A 477 -7.38 14.22 -33.85
CA LEU A 477 -7.55 13.53 -32.56
C LEU A 477 -7.20 12.04 -32.67
N GLU A 478 -7.49 11.42 -33.81
CA GLU A 478 -7.22 10.00 -34.07
C GLU A 478 -5.72 9.70 -34.05
N ASN A 479 -4.87 10.66 -34.45
CA ASN A 479 -3.42 10.51 -34.41
C ASN A 479 -2.84 10.55 -32.99
N GLN A 480 -3.64 10.94 -32.00
CA GLN A 480 -3.25 10.95 -30.58
C GLN A 480 -3.47 9.58 -29.91
N VAL A 481 -4.05 8.62 -30.64
CA VAL A 481 -4.34 7.27 -30.15
C VAL A 481 -3.65 6.23 -31.03
N TYR A 482 -2.79 5.42 -30.43
CA TYR A 482 -2.21 4.26 -31.07
C TYR A 482 -2.90 2.99 -30.58
N SER A 483 -3.58 2.29 -31.48
CA SER A 483 -4.24 1.01 -31.17
C SER A 483 -3.55 -0.16 -31.88
N THR A 484 -3.24 -1.22 -31.14
CA THR A 484 -2.67 -2.46 -31.72
C THR A 484 -3.74 -3.44 -32.19
N TRP A 485 -5.02 -3.15 -31.93
CA TRP A 485 -6.13 -4.05 -32.27
C TRP A 485 -7.37 -3.25 -32.72
N ASP A 486 -8.04 -3.74 -33.75
CA ASP A 486 -9.19 -3.09 -34.41
C ASP A 486 -10.49 -3.17 -33.60
N LEU A 487 -10.57 -4.06 -32.61
CA LEU A 487 -11.70 -4.13 -31.70
C LEU A 487 -11.65 -3.12 -30.56
N ASN A 488 -10.52 -2.44 -30.35
CA ASN A 488 -10.47 -1.35 -29.36
C ASN A 488 -11.34 -0.19 -29.84
N GLU A 489 -12.18 0.34 -28.95
CA GLU A 489 -13.15 1.37 -29.27
C GLU A 489 -12.85 2.65 -28.49
N VAL A 490 -12.59 3.74 -29.21
CA VAL A 490 -12.41 5.07 -28.62
C VAL A 490 -13.69 5.86 -28.78
N GLU A 491 -14.27 6.29 -27.66
CA GLU A 491 -15.46 7.12 -27.66
C GLU A 491 -15.09 8.59 -27.40
N TRP A 492 -15.46 9.45 -28.33
CA TRP A 492 -15.21 10.89 -28.26
C TRP A 492 -16.50 11.63 -27.91
N TYR A 493 -16.43 12.45 -26.87
CA TYR A 493 -17.54 13.30 -26.42
C TYR A 493 -17.12 14.76 -26.34
N GLY A 494 -18.09 15.66 -26.50
CA GLY A 494 -17.85 17.10 -26.39
C GLY A 494 -16.84 17.66 -27.40
N THR A 495 -16.08 18.66 -26.99
CA THR A 495 -15.11 19.40 -27.80
C THR A 495 -13.68 19.06 -27.36
N ASN A 496 -13.12 17.99 -27.91
CA ASN A 496 -11.72 17.64 -27.67
C ASN A 496 -10.81 18.46 -28.60
N LEU A 497 -9.65 18.86 -28.07
CA LEU A 497 -8.67 19.72 -28.73
C LEU A 497 -7.36 18.97 -28.98
N THR A 498 -6.58 19.45 -29.93
CA THR A 498 -5.18 19.07 -30.15
C THR A 498 -4.33 20.33 -30.30
N GLY A 499 -3.05 20.25 -29.95
CA GLY A 499 -2.11 21.35 -30.07
C GLY A 499 -1.54 21.82 -28.73
N ASP A 500 -0.89 22.96 -28.75
CA ASP A 500 -0.24 23.52 -27.57
C ASP A 500 -1.29 23.99 -26.54
N PRO A 501 -1.26 23.52 -25.29
CA PRO A 501 -2.13 24.02 -24.23
C PRO A 501 -1.90 25.49 -23.89
N GLY A 502 -0.79 26.10 -24.30
CA GLY A 502 -0.47 27.48 -23.99
C GLY A 502 -0.16 27.66 -22.51
N PHE A 503 0.57 26.72 -21.92
CA PHE A 503 1.07 26.86 -20.55
C PHE A 503 1.93 28.12 -20.44
N TYR A 504 1.76 28.82 -19.33
CA TYR A 504 2.48 30.04 -19.01
C TYR A 504 2.82 30.04 -17.53
N ALA A 505 4.09 29.89 -17.19
CA ALA A 505 4.55 29.95 -15.81
C ALA A 505 4.46 31.39 -15.27
N TRP A 506 3.31 31.77 -14.72
CA TRP A 506 3.17 33.05 -13.99
C TRP A 506 4.12 33.11 -12.79
N GLU A 507 4.33 31.96 -12.14
CA GLU A 507 5.26 31.76 -11.03
C GLU A 507 6.07 30.46 -11.25
N PRO A 508 7.36 30.40 -10.85
CA PRO A 508 8.19 29.19 -10.97
C PRO A 508 7.60 27.95 -10.30
N GLU A 509 6.83 28.14 -9.23
CA GLU A 509 6.19 27.10 -8.44
C GLU A 509 4.96 26.50 -9.15
N HIS A 510 4.38 27.22 -10.12
CA HIS A 510 3.17 26.83 -10.85
C HIS A 510 3.35 26.91 -12.38
N PRO A 511 4.28 26.12 -12.96
CA PRO A 511 4.67 26.26 -14.36
C PRO A 511 3.59 25.84 -15.37
N TYR A 512 2.55 25.14 -14.92
CA TYR A 512 1.48 24.58 -15.76
C TYR A 512 0.16 25.38 -15.69
N THR A 513 0.23 26.64 -15.26
CA THR A 513 -0.90 27.56 -15.35
C THR A 513 -1.15 27.95 -16.82
N LEU A 514 -2.40 28.27 -17.17
CA LEU A 514 -2.77 28.63 -18.55
C LEU A 514 -2.47 30.11 -18.83
N GLY A 515 -1.87 30.40 -19.99
CA GLY A 515 -1.75 31.76 -20.50
C GLY A 515 -3.10 32.30 -20.98
N GLN A 516 -3.21 33.64 -21.06
CA GLN A 516 -4.47 34.32 -21.42
C GLN A 516 -5.05 33.90 -22.78
N ASP A 517 -4.20 33.48 -23.71
CA ASP A 517 -4.59 33.04 -25.06
C ASP A 517 -4.67 31.51 -25.20
N SER A 518 -4.66 30.77 -24.07
CA SER A 518 -4.72 29.32 -24.07
C SER A 518 -6.04 28.82 -24.70
N PRO A 519 -5.99 27.81 -25.60
CA PRO A 519 -7.18 27.18 -26.14
C PRO A 519 -7.94 26.34 -25.11
N CYS A 520 -7.33 26.05 -23.94
CA CYS A 520 -7.95 25.27 -22.87
C CYS A 520 -8.88 26.11 -21.98
N ILE A 521 -8.76 27.44 -21.99
CA ILE A 521 -9.64 28.31 -21.22
C ILE A 521 -11.08 28.16 -21.74
N ASP A 522 -12.02 27.93 -20.82
CA ASP A 522 -13.45 27.73 -21.09
C ASP A 522 -13.78 26.56 -22.05
N ALA A 523 -12.83 25.66 -22.33
CA ALA A 523 -13.03 24.50 -23.20
C ALA A 523 -13.64 23.28 -22.46
N GLY A 524 -13.60 23.31 -21.12
CA GLY A 524 -14.17 22.27 -20.26
C GLY A 524 -15.70 22.27 -20.23
N THR A 525 -16.28 21.32 -19.50
CA THR A 525 -17.73 21.27 -19.23
C THR A 525 -18.02 20.92 -17.79
N THR A 526 -19.15 21.44 -17.32
CA THR A 526 -19.79 21.01 -16.07
C THR A 526 -20.95 20.02 -16.25
N ASP A 527 -21.33 19.74 -17.50
CA ASP A 527 -22.42 18.82 -17.83
C ASP A 527 -21.87 17.42 -18.16
N LEU A 528 -22.01 16.48 -17.22
CA LEU A 528 -21.57 15.09 -17.36
C LEU A 528 -22.72 14.11 -17.68
N ARG A 529 -23.92 14.61 -18.01
CA ARG A 529 -25.10 13.76 -18.25
C ARG A 529 -24.89 12.78 -19.40
N VAL A 530 -24.10 13.16 -20.41
CA VAL A 530 -23.80 12.33 -21.58
C VAL A 530 -23.07 11.02 -21.19
N LEU A 531 -22.33 11.02 -20.09
CA LEU A 531 -21.62 9.87 -19.55
C LEU A 531 -22.46 9.09 -18.52
N ASN A 532 -23.74 9.43 -18.34
CA ASN A 532 -24.62 8.88 -17.30
C ASN A 532 -24.07 8.99 -15.86
N MET A 533 -23.16 9.93 -15.60
CA MET A 533 -22.53 10.14 -14.28
C MET A 533 -23.41 10.90 -13.26
N SER A 534 -24.71 11.13 -13.54
CA SER A 534 -25.47 12.16 -12.82
C SER A 534 -25.85 11.82 -11.37
N SER A 535 -25.77 12.86 -10.52
CA SER A 535 -26.19 13.07 -9.11
C SER A 535 -25.15 12.94 -7.99
N PHE A 536 -23.97 12.32 -8.22
CA PHE A 536 -22.93 12.19 -7.16
C PHE A 536 -21.65 13.00 -7.41
N TYR A 537 -21.43 13.51 -8.63
CA TYR A 537 -20.29 14.35 -8.94
C TYR A 537 -20.68 15.83 -8.81
N GLU A 538 -20.12 16.51 -7.81
CA GLU A 538 -20.11 17.97 -7.70
C GLU A 538 -18.72 18.47 -8.08
N PHE A 539 -18.66 19.54 -8.88
CA PHE A 539 -17.39 20.19 -9.18
C PHE A 539 -16.76 20.72 -7.89
N PRO A 540 -15.44 20.56 -7.69
CA PRO A 540 -14.74 21.21 -6.58
C PRO A 540 -15.03 22.71 -6.58
N ALA A 541 -15.17 23.32 -5.41
CA ALA A 541 -15.41 24.76 -5.29
C ALA A 541 -14.15 25.63 -5.55
N TYR A 542 -13.04 24.99 -5.89
CA TYR A 542 -11.74 25.60 -6.16
C TYR A 542 -11.22 25.08 -7.50
N ASP A 543 -10.57 25.96 -8.25
CA ASP A 543 -9.87 25.69 -9.51
C ASP A 543 -8.40 25.38 -9.21
#